data_AF-I0L900-F1
#
_entry.id   AF-I0L900-F1
#
_cell.length_a   1.000
_cell.length_b   1.000
_cell.length_c   1.000
_cell.angle_alpha   90.00
_cell.angle_beta   90.00
_cell.angle_gamma   90.00
#
_symmetry.space_group_name_H-M   'P 1'
#
loop_
_entity.id
_entity.type
_entity.pdbx_description
1 polymer ?
#
loop_
_entity_poly.entity_id
_entity_poly.type
_entity_poly.pdbx_seq_one_letter_code
_entity_poly.pdbx_strand_id
1 'polypeptide(L)'
;MFTLAQARHLVATLQPRVDELIRLRADLAELRVDLADHGVSALGGLAEVKGLEARLHGVVEELHQHEIQVKGIAPVLLDFPGERAGRAVLWCWLEGDSDVRWYHRAECGFAGRRPV
;
A
#
# COMPACT_ATOMS: atom_id res chain seq x y z
N MET A 1 6.81 17.32 4.06
CA MET A 1 5.69 17.62 3.14
C MET A 1 6.16 17.45 1.71
N PHE A 2 5.50 16.60 0.94
CA PHE A 2 5.83 16.27 -0.44
C PHE A 2 5.18 17.23 -1.45
N THR A 3 5.92 17.58 -2.49
CA THR A 3 5.37 18.04 -3.77
C THR A 3 4.79 16.87 -4.55
N LEU A 4 3.95 17.15 -5.55
CA LEU A 4 3.46 16.11 -6.47
C LEU A 4 4.62 15.36 -7.13
N ALA A 5 5.65 16.06 -7.59
CA ALA A 5 6.80 15.45 -8.26
C ALA A 5 7.55 14.47 -7.34
N GLN A 6 7.73 14.84 -6.06
CA GLN A 6 8.33 13.94 -5.06
C GLN A 6 7.45 12.72 -4.78
N ALA A 7 6.12 12.89 -4.66
CA ALA A 7 5.21 11.77 -4.46
C ALA A 7 5.26 10.78 -5.65
N ARG A 8 5.26 11.28 -6.89
CA ARG A 8 5.41 10.45 -8.10
C ARG A 8 6.74 9.72 -8.14
N HIS A 9 7.82 10.41 -7.81
CA HIS A 9 9.14 9.81 -7.73
C HIS A 9 9.21 8.70 -6.69
N LEU A 10 8.63 8.90 -5.49
CA LEU A 10 8.61 7.87 -4.45
C LEU A 10 7.79 6.65 -4.87
N VAL A 11 6.62 6.82 -5.47
CA VAL A 11 5.83 5.70 -6.00
C VAL A 11 6.64 4.90 -7.02
N ALA A 12 7.26 5.57 -7.99
CA ALA A 12 8.07 4.90 -9.01
C ALA A 12 9.27 4.16 -8.41
N THR A 13 9.94 4.75 -7.42
CA THR A 13 11.09 4.15 -6.73
C THR A 13 10.69 2.93 -5.89
N LEU A 14 9.55 3.00 -5.20
CA LEU A 14 9.08 1.96 -4.28
C LEU A 14 8.14 0.95 -4.93
N GLN A 15 7.85 1.07 -6.22
CA GLN A 15 6.98 0.14 -6.96
C GLN A 15 7.36 -1.34 -6.73
N PRO A 16 8.64 -1.75 -6.72
CA PRO A 16 8.99 -3.16 -6.43
C PRO A 16 8.60 -3.64 -5.04
N ARG A 17 8.58 -2.74 -4.03
CA ARG A 17 8.13 -3.04 -2.66
C ARG A 17 6.60 -3.14 -2.61
N VAL A 18 5.89 -2.25 -3.30
CA VAL A 18 4.43 -2.30 -3.44
C VAL A 18 3.99 -3.59 -4.14
N ASP A 19 4.67 -3.99 -5.21
CA ASP A 19 4.40 -5.25 -5.91
C ASP A 19 4.67 -6.46 -5.02
N GLU A 20 5.69 -6.41 -4.17
CA GLU A 20 5.94 -7.45 -3.16
C GLU A 20 4.81 -7.50 -2.12
N LEU A 21 4.35 -6.35 -1.62
CA LEU A 21 3.21 -6.27 -0.69
C LEU A 21 1.94 -6.91 -1.28
N ILE A 22 1.64 -6.64 -2.56
CA ILE A 22 0.49 -7.20 -3.26
C ILE A 22 0.62 -8.73 -3.37
N ARG A 23 1.79 -9.25 -3.77
CA ARG A 23 2.05 -10.69 -3.85
C ARG A 23 1.93 -11.37 -2.49
N LEU A 24 2.61 -10.84 -1.46
CA LEU A 24 2.56 -11.37 -0.09
C LEU A 24 1.12 -11.43 0.45
N ARG A 25 0.33 -10.39 0.19
CA ARG A 25 -1.09 -10.38 0.55
C ARG A 25 -1.87 -11.49 -0.17
N ALA A 26 -1.65 -11.67 -1.47
CA ALA A 26 -2.34 -12.69 -2.27
C ALA A 26 -2.00 -14.09 -1.76
N ASP A 27 -0.70 -14.41 -1.63
CA ASP A 27 -0.22 -15.71 -1.14
C ASP A 27 -0.75 -16.00 0.27
N LEU A 28 -0.75 -15.00 1.16
CA LEU A 28 -1.27 -15.15 2.53
C LEU A 28 -2.78 -15.42 2.54
N ALA A 29 -3.54 -14.78 1.66
CA ALA A 29 -4.98 -14.99 1.55
C ALA A 29 -5.29 -16.39 1.04
N GLU A 30 -4.61 -16.84 -0.02
CA GLU A 30 -4.74 -18.18 -0.59
C GLU A 30 -4.38 -19.27 0.44
N LEU A 31 -3.20 -19.15 1.06
CA LEU A 31 -2.75 -20.09 2.08
C LEU A 31 -3.74 -20.23 3.24
N ARG A 32 -4.30 -19.12 3.72
CA ARG A 32 -5.28 -19.16 4.83
C ARG A 32 -6.59 -19.85 4.43
N VAL A 33 -7.06 -19.63 3.20
CA VAL A 33 -8.26 -20.29 2.69
C VAL A 33 -8.03 -21.79 2.55
N ASP A 34 -6.95 -22.20 1.88
CA ASP A 34 -6.60 -23.61 1.72
C ASP A 34 -6.48 -24.36 3.05
N LEU A 35 -5.80 -23.75 4.05
CA LEU A 35 -5.67 -24.36 5.37
C LEU A 35 -7.00 -24.45 6.11
N ALA A 36 -7.91 -23.49 5.93
CA ALA A 36 -9.22 -23.51 6.55
C ALA A 36 -10.16 -24.54 5.91
N ASP A 37 -10.15 -24.65 4.58
CA ASP A 37 -11.10 -25.46 3.82
C ASP A 37 -10.61 -26.90 3.61
N HIS A 38 -9.29 -27.10 3.52
CA HIS A 38 -8.68 -28.37 3.12
C HIS A 38 -7.66 -28.90 4.14
N GLY A 39 -7.20 -28.07 5.08
CA GLY A 39 -6.18 -28.44 6.08
C GLY A 39 -4.76 -28.56 5.53
N VAL A 40 -4.57 -28.38 4.22
CA VAL A 40 -3.28 -28.45 3.51
C VAL A 40 -3.25 -27.40 2.41
N SER A 41 -2.07 -26.86 2.11
CA SER A 41 -1.86 -25.92 1.00
C SER A 41 -0.52 -26.20 0.32
N ALA A 42 -0.44 -25.88 -0.97
CA ALA A 42 0.83 -25.87 -1.70
C ALA A 42 1.78 -24.74 -1.23
N LEU A 43 1.23 -23.69 -0.61
CA LEU A 43 1.98 -22.56 -0.09
C LEU A 43 2.55 -22.77 1.33
N GLY A 44 2.26 -23.93 1.95
CA GLY A 44 2.80 -24.34 3.25
C GLY A 44 1.75 -24.49 4.34
N GLY A 45 2.16 -24.26 5.59
CA GLY A 45 1.33 -24.40 6.78
C GLY A 45 1.34 -23.15 7.67
N LEU A 46 1.07 -23.34 8.97
CA LEU A 46 1.03 -22.25 9.94
C LEU A 46 2.37 -21.49 10.06
N ALA A 47 3.50 -22.16 9.82
CA ALA A 47 4.82 -21.52 9.82
C ALA A 47 4.94 -20.52 8.66
N GLU A 48 4.54 -20.90 7.45
CA GLU A 48 4.53 -20.04 6.27
C GLU A 48 3.54 -18.88 6.41
N VAL A 49 2.37 -19.11 7.04
CA VAL A 49 1.45 -18.01 7.41
C VAL A 49 2.18 -16.96 8.25
N LYS A 50 2.91 -17.37 9.29
CA LYS A 50 3.68 -16.45 10.14
C LYS A 50 4.83 -15.77 9.41
N GLY A 51 5.51 -16.50 8.52
CA GLY A 51 6.56 -15.93 7.67
C GLY A 51 6.04 -14.85 6.72
N LEU A 52 4.91 -15.10 6.05
CA LEU A 52 4.27 -14.15 5.15
C LEU A 52 3.73 -12.92 5.90
N GLU A 53 3.09 -13.12 7.06
CA GLU A 53 2.67 -12.02 7.95
C GLU A 53 3.85 -11.12 8.32
N ALA A 54 4.97 -11.71 8.78
CA ALA A 54 6.16 -10.97 9.17
C ALA A 54 6.77 -10.18 8.00
N ARG A 55 6.84 -10.78 6.81
CA ARG A 55 7.33 -10.11 5.60
C ARG A 55 6.41 -8.97 5.18
N LEU A 56 5.10 -9.17 5.22
CA LEU A 56 4.10 -8.15 4.91
C LEU A 56 4.26 -6.95 5.85
N HIS A 57 4.38 -7.21 7.16
CA HIS A 57 4.67 -6.17 8.15
C HIS A 57 5.98 -5.44 7.87
N GLY A 58 7.04 -6.16 7.50
CA GLY A 58 8.33 -5.55 7.15
C GLY A 58 8.23 -4.56 5.98
N VAL A 59 7.50 -4.92 4.91
CA VAL A 59 7.29 -4.03 3.76
C VAL A 59 6.46 -2.80 4.15
N VAL A 60 5.42 -2.97 4.97
CA VAL A 60 4.62 -1.83 5.45
C VAL A 60 5.46 -0.87 6.30
N GLU A 61 6.33 -1.40 7.16
CA GLU A 61 7.24 -0.59 7.97
C GLU A 61 8.26 0.17 7.11
N GLU A 62 8.82 -0.47 6.09
CA GLU A 62 9.70 0.19 5.11
C GLU A 62 8.99 1.38 4.43
N LEU A 63 7.72 1.21 4.02
CA LEU A 63 6.95 2.32 3.44
C LEU A 63 6.75 3.47 4.44
N HIS A 64 6.46 3.17 5.72
CA HIS A 64 6.32 4.20 6.76
C HIS A 64 7.62 4.99 7.01
N GLN A 65 8.79 4.36 6.86
CA GLN A 65 10.09 5.05 6.98
C GLN A 65 10.29 6.15 5.93
N HIS A 66 9.56 6.08 4.80
CA HIS A 66 9.53 7.12 3.78
C HIS A 66 8.44 8.19 4.03
N GLU A 67 7.86 8.25 5.23
CA GLU A 67 6.74 9.13 5.60
C GLU A 67 5.46 8.90 4.77
N ILE A 68 5.36 7.74 4.10
CA ILE A 68 4.18 7.33 3.34
C ILE A 68 3.15 6.77 4.30
N GLN A 69 1.89 7.18 4.16
CA GLN A 69 0.80 6.63 4.95
C GLN A 69 0.18 5.44 4.22
N VAL A 70 0.36 4.23 4.76
CA VAL A 70 -0.33 3.03 4.26
C VAL A 70 -1.75 3.01 4.82
N LYS A 71 -2.73 3.40 4.01
CA LYS A 71 -4.15 3.52 4.42
C LYS A 71 -4.93 2.22 4.24
N GLY A 72 -4.43 1.34 3.39
CA GLY A 72 -5.01 0.03 3.11
C GLY A 72 -3.98 -0.84 2.43
N ILE A 73 -4.11 -2.16 2.60
CA ILE A 73 -3.27 -3.15 1.91
C ILE A 73 -4.08 -4.01 0.93
N ALA A 74 -5.41 -3.97 0.99
CA ALA A 74 -6.34 -4.76 0.16
C ALA A 74 -7.58 -3.92 -0.23
N PRO A 75 -7.50 -3.06 -1.26
CA PRO A 75 -6.33 -2.77 -2.10
C PRO A 75 -5.23 -1.96 -1.38
N VAL A 76 -4.02 -1.96 -1.91
CA VAL A 76 -2.96 -1.06 -1.44
C VAL A 76 -3.36 0.38 -1.72
N LEU A 77 -3.43 1.20 -0.66
CA LEU A 77 -3.78 2.61 -0.73
C LEU A 77 -2.72 3.41 0.02
N LEU A 78 -2.03 4.29 -0.70
CA LEU A 78 -0.92 5.08 -0.20
C LEU A 78 -1.26 6.56 -0.27
N ASP A 79 -1.12 7.25 0.86
CA ASP A 79 -1.24 8.70 0.95
C ASP A 79 0.13 9.33 1.28
N PHE A 80 0.47 10.40 0.56
CA PHE A 80 1.72 11.15 0.73
C PHE A 80 1.38 12.55 1.27
N PRO A 81 1.72 12.87 2.54
CA PRO A 81 1.46 14.20 3.12
C PRO A 81 2.18 15.30 2.34
N GLY A 82 1.43 16.24 1.78
CA GLY A 82 1.97 17.23 0.85
C GLY A 82 1.22 18.55 0.83
N GLU A 83 1.64 19.43 -0.07
CA GLU A 83 1.06 20.77 -0.20
C GLU A 83 0.69 21.09 -1.65
N ARG A 84 -0.51 21.66 -1.86
CA ARG A 84 -0.96 22.18 -3.14
C ARG A 84 -1.45 23.62 -2.96
N ALA A 85 -0.75 24.57 -3.58
CA ALA A 85 -1.08 26.00 -3.53
C ALA A 85 -1.24 26.54 -2.09
N GLY A 86 -0.27 26.28 -1.21
CA GLY A 86 -0.29 26.76 0.17
C GLY A 86 -1.26 26.02 1.10
N ARG A 87 -1.88 24.91 0.65
CA ARG A 87 -2.80 24.11 1.45
C ARG A 87 -2.31 22.67 1.59
N ALA A 88 -2.36 22.15 2.81
CA ALA A 88 -2.06 20.76 3.08
C ALA A 88 -3.04 19.83 2.35
N VAL A 89 -2.51 18.81 1.71
CA VAL A 89 -3.23 17.76 0.99
C VAL A 89 -2.54 16.41 1.23
N LEU A 90 -3.22 15.33 0.86
CA LEU A 90 -2.63 14.01 0.72
C LEU A 90 -2.63 13.68 -0.77
N TRP A 91 -1.46 13.47 -1.36
CA TRP A 91 -1.37 12.89 -2.70
C TRP A 91 -1.68 11.41 -2.57
N CYS A 92 -2.57 10.88 -3.41
CA CYS A 92 -3.21 9.60 -3.16
C CYS A 92 -3.00 8.66 -4.35
N TRP A 93 -2.36 7.52 -4.09
CA TRP A 93 -2.13 6.44 -5.05
C TRP A 93 -2.89 5.18 -4.61
N LEU A 94 -3.63 4.58 -5.54
CA LEU A 94 -4.36 3.34 -5.33
C LEU A 94 -3.75 2.21 -6.17
N GLU A 95 -3.74 0.99 -5.66
CA GLU A 95 -3.39 -0.21 -6.42
C GLU A 95 -4.05 -0.24 -7.80
N GLY A 96 -3.23 -0.36 -8.84
CA GLY A 96 -3.66 -0.28 -10.25
C GLY A 96 -3.50 1.10 -10.90
N ASP A 97 -3.31 2.17 -10.12
CA ASP A 97 -2.96 3.49 -10.67
C ASP A 97 -1.53 3.47 -11.24
N SER A 98 -1.35 3.95 -12.47
CA SER A 98 -0.02 4.00 -13.10
C SER A 98 0.89 5.11 -12.55
N ASP A 99 0.33 6.07 -11.83
CA ASP A 99 1.00 7.28 -11.34
C ASP A 99 0.14 7.95 -10.25
N VAL A 100 0.70 8.89 -9.49
CA VAL A 100 -0.06 9.74 -8.55
C VAL A 100 -0.87 10.76 -9.34
N ARG A 101 -2.16 10.48 -9.50
CA ARG A 101 -3.11 11.30 -10.28
C ARG A 101 -4.21 11.94 -9.44
N TRP A 102 -4.24 11.64 -8.15
CA TRP A 102 -5.30 12.08 -7.26
C TRP A 102 -4.72 12.72 -6.00
N TYR A 103 -5.48 13.65 -5.44
CA TYR A 103 -5.22 14.19 -4.11
C TYR A 103 -6.54 14.36 -3.37
N HIS A 104 -6.48 14.43 -2.04
CA HIS A 104 -7.61 14.87 -1.22
C HIS A 104 -7.12 15.69 -0.04
N ARG A 105 -8.05 16.36 0.64
CA ARG A 105 -7.76 16.97 1.94
C ARG A 105 -7.98 15.93 3.04
N ALA A 106 -7.30 16.09 4.17
CA ALA A 106 -7.35 15.13 5.27
C ALA A 106 -8.79 14.94 5.79
N GLU A 107 -9.54 16.04 5.92
CA GLU A 107 -10.92 16.05 6.43
C GLU A 107 -11.95 15.45 5.46
N CYS A 108 -11.62 15.29 4.18
CA CYS A 108 -12.53 14.67 3.21
C CYS A 108 -12.29 13.17 3.02
N GLY A 109 -11.10 12.69 3.39
CA GLY A 109 -10.66 11.31 3.15
C GLY A 109 -10.69 10.89 1.67
N PHE A 110 -10.57 9.58 1.44
CA PHE A 110 -10.52 8.98 0.10
C PHE A 110 -11.74 9.33 -0.78
N ALA A 111 -12.94 9.41 -0.19
CA ALA A 111 -14.16 9.78 -0.91
C ALA A 111 -14.12 11.21 -1.49
N GLY A 112 -13.23 12.06 -0.96
CA GLY A 112 -13.01 13.42 -1.44
C GLY A 112 -11.91 13.58 -2.48
N ARG A 113 -11.44 12.49 -3.11
CA ARG A 113 -10.39 12.53 -4.15
C ARG A 113 -10.75 13.47 -5.29
N ARG A 114 -9.76 14.23 -5.74
CA ARG A 114 -9.80 15.13 -6.89
C ARG A 114 -8.60 14.84 -7.79
N PRO A 115 -8.77 14.95 -9.12
CA PRO A 115 -7.66 14.80 -10.04
C PRO A 115 -6.65 15.93 -9.82
N VAL A 116 -5.37 15.64 -10.00
CA VAL A 116 -4.26 16.59 -9.85
C VAL A 116 -4.12 17.49 -11.06
#